data_AF-A0A944RGD7-F1
#
_entry.id   AF-A0A944RGD7-F1
#
_cell.length_a   1.000
_cell.length_b   1.000
_cell.length_c   1.000
_cell.angle_alpha   90.00
_cell.angle_beta   90.00
_cell.angle_gamma   90.00
#
_symmetry.space_group_name_H-M   'P 1'
#
loop_
_entity.id
_entity.type
_entity.pdbx_description
1 polymer ?
#
loop_
_entity_poly.entity_id
_entity_poly.type
_entity_poly.pdbx_seq_one_letter_code
_entity_poly.pdbx_strand_id
1 'polypeptide(L)'
;MTEPRRTRRGARSSRSKTVDILAKQPPFEQPRMRFDPLRAVSEDELEAIHHASLRVLAETGIDFLDETARQQLAEAGAEIDGNRVRFSPELVMQLMTTVPEQFTLRGIRPERNLQMGGNAIAVTSVASPPFVTGLGRDRRDGNREDYRNLIKMSQV
;
A
#
# COMPACT_ATOMS: atom_id res chain seq x y z
N MET A 1 -61.57 -33.56 37.33
CA MET A 1 -61.73 -32.29 36.59
C MET A 1 -60.32 -31.78 36.26
N THR A 2 -59.79 -32.21 35.11
CA THR A 2 -59.63 -31.44 33.85
C THR A 2 -58.41 -30.53 33.83
N GLU A 3 -57.38 -30.99 33.11
CA GLU A 3 -56.21 -30.27 32.58
C GLU A 3 -56.62 -29.00 31.76
N PRO A 4 -55.73 -28.00 31.50
CA PRO A 4 -54.42 -28.27 30.89
C PRO A 4 -53.22 -27.41 31.31
N ARG A 5 -52.09 -28.12 31.30
CA ARG A 5 -50.73 -27.66 31.01
C ARG A 5 -50.71 -26.73 29.79
N ARG A 6 -50.48 -25.43 30.01
CA ARG A 6 -50.26 -24.47 28.92
C ARG A 6 -48.78 -24.12 28.82
N THR A 7 -48.10 -24.89 27.98
CA THR A 7 -46.78 -24.59 27.43
C THR A 7 -46.78 -23.17 26.85
N ARG A 8 -46.14 -22.21 27.52
CA ARG A 8 -45.72 -20.99 26.82
C ARG A 8 -44.50 -21.35 25.98
N ARG A 9 -44.82 -21.74 24.74
CA ARG A 9 -43.91 -21.79 23.59
C ARG A 9 -42.85 -20.70 23.74
N GLY A 10 -41.58 -21.11 23.70
CA GLY A 10 -40.47 -20.20 23.51
C GLY A 10 -40.83 -19.26 22.37
N ALA A 11 -40.95 -17.97 22.70
CA ALA A 11 -41.04 -16.93 21.71
C ALA A 11 -39.75 -17.06 20.89
N ARG A 12 -39.87 -17.66 19.71
CA ARG A 12 -38.84 -17.61 18.69
C ARG A 12 -38.60 -16.13 18.45
N SER A 13 -37.51 -15.64 19.03
CA SER A 13 -36.94 -14.33 18.76
C SER A 13 -36.92 -14.14 17.24
N SER A 14 -37.89 -13.40 16.72
CA SER A 14 -37.96 -12.98 15.32
C SER A 14 -37.04 -11.79 15.05
N ARG A 15 -36.01 -11.58 15.89
CA ARG A 15 -34.87 -10.76 15.48
C ARG A 15 -34.15 -11.53 14.40
N SER A 16 -34.31 -11.07 13.15
CA SER A 16 -33.27 -11.27 12.16
C SER A 16 -31.96 -10.85 12.82
N LYS A 17 -31.08 -11.82 13.11
CA LYS A 17 -29.71 -11.55 13.57
C LYS A 17 -28.85 -11.14 12.37
N THR A 18 -29.38 -10.37 11.44
CA THR A 18 -28.53 -9.63 10.50
C THR A 18 -27.86 -8.56 11.33
N VAL A 19 -26.68 -8.87 11.86
CA VAL A 19 -25.81 -7.86 12.41
C VAL A 19 -25.51 -6.91 11.28
N ASP A 20 -25.94 -5.66 11.40
CA ASP A 20 -25.53 -4.62 10.47
C ASP A 20 -24.04 -4.34 10.70
N ILE A 21 -23.21 -4.97 9.87
CA ILE A 21 -21.75 -4.88 9.94
C ILE A 21 -21.30 -3.46 9.56
N LEU A 22 -22.04 -2.79 8.66
CA LEU A 22 -21.73 -1.43 8.22
C LEU A 22 -21.98 -0.43 9.35
N ALA A 23 -23.08 -0.57 10.10
CA ALA A 23 -23.37 0.26 11.26
C ALA A 23 -22.36 0.11 12.42
N LYS A 24 -21.50 -0.92 12.38
CA LYS A 24 -20.45 -1.18 13.39
C LYS A 24 -19.04 -0.80 12.94
N GLN A 25 -18.88 -0.32 11.71
CA GLN A 25 -17.57 0.03 11.21
C GLN A 25 -17.04 1.28 11.93
N PRO A 26 -15.81 1.26 12.48
CA PRO A 26 -15.25 2.43 13.13
C PRO A 26 -15.01 3.56 12.11
N PRO A 27 -14.95 4.82 12.57
CA PRO A 27 -14.53 5.91 11.71
C PRO A 27 -13.12 5.63 11.17
N PHE A 28 -12.87 6.12 9.96
CA PHE A 28 -11.55 6.02 9.35
C PHE A 28 -10.51 6.77 10.18
N GLU A 29 -9.39 6.11 10.45
CA GLU A 29 -8.19 6.71 11.04
C GLU A 29 -6.97 6.07 10.39
N GLN A 30 -5.98 6.88 10.02
CA GLN A 30 -4.72 6.38 9.49
C GLN A 30 -3.84 5.87 10.65
N PRO A 31 -3.44 4.59 10.67
CA PRO A 31 -2.61 4.06 11.74
C PRO A 31 -1.24 4.75 11.82
N ARG A 32 -0.70 4.82 13.03
CA ARG A 32 0.62 5.38 13.32
C ARG A 32 1.52 4.31 13.94
N MET A 33 2.75 4.20 13.44
CA MET A 33 3.77 3.35 14.04
C MET A 33 4.18 3.94 15.39
N ARG A 34 4.12 3.12 16.45
CA ARG A 34 4.40 3.54 17.84
C ARG A 34 5.78 3.14 18.33
N PHE A 35 6.47 2.28 17.59
CA PHE A 35 7.81 1.81 17.91
C PHE A 35 8.82 2.42 16.94
N ASP A 36 10.05 2.52 17.40
CA ASP A 36 11.16 2.88 16.52
C ASP A 36 11.36 1.81 15.44
N PRO A 37 11.87 2.19 14.25
CA PRO A 37 12.25 1.23 13.23
C PRO A 37 13.22 0.19 13.80
N LEU A 38 13.04 -1.07 13.39
CA LEU A 38 13.95 -2.13 13.76
C LEU A 38 15.34 -1.84 13.15
N ARG A 39 16.34 -1.67 14.01
CA ARG A 39 17.75 -1.59 13.59
C ARG A 39 18.26 -2.99 13.28
N ALA A 40 18.07 -3.42 12.03
CA ALA A 40 18.44 -4.76 11.56
C ALA A 40 19.95 -4.93 11.32
N VAL A 41 20.66 -3.81 11.13
CA VAL A 41 22.11 -3.73 10.87
C VAL A 41 22.70 -2.61 11.72
N SER A 42 24.02 -2.62 11.91
CA SER A 42 24.73 -1.51 12.56
C SER A 42 24.80 -0.26 11.67
N GLU A 43 25.19 0.88 12.24
CA GLU A 43 25.29 2.15 11.49
C GLU A 43 26.38 2.10 10.40
N ASP A 44 27.51 1.44 10.67
CA ASP A 44 28.58 1.24 9.69
C ASP A 44 28.17 0.25 8.58
N GLU A 45 27.40 -0.78 8.89
CA GLU A 45 26.81 -1.67 7.89
C GLU A 45 25.80 -0.93 7.00
N LEU A 46 24.98 -0.05 7.59
CA LEU A 46 24.03 0.78 6.84
C LEU A 46 24.75 1.73 5.87
N GLU A 47 25.82 2.41 6.34
CA GLU A 47 26.63 3.28 5.49
C GLU A 47 27.34 2.50 4.38
N ALA A 48 27.83 1.29 4.68
CA ALA A 48 28.42 0.41 3.67
C ALA A 48 27.40 0.02 2.58
N ILE A 49 26.15 -0.27 2.95
CA ILE A 49 25.06 -0.54 1.99
C ILE A 49 24.76 0.71 1.15
N HIS A 50 24.74 1.89 1.76
CA HIS A 50 24.53 3.16 1.06
C HIS A 50 25.61 3.40 -0.01
N HIS A 51 26.89 3.36 0.37
CA HIS A 51 27.99 3.53 -0.57
C HIS A 51 28.05 2.44 -1.64
N ALA A 52 27.77 1.19 -1.30
CA ALA A 52 27.70 0.10 -2.27
C ALA A 52 26.59 0.36 -3.31
N SER A 53 25.43 0.85 -2.87
CA SER A 53 24.30 1.20 -3.75
C SER A 53 24.66 2.35 -4.71
N LEU A 54 25.30 3.41 -4.20
CA LEU A 54 25.79 4.51 -5.03
C LEU A 54 26.81 4.05 -6.07
N ARG A 55 27.74 3.17 -5.68
CA ARG A 55 28.71 2.58 -6.61
C ARG A 55 28.03 1.76 -7.71
N VAL A 56 27.01 0.97 -7.38
CA VAL A 56 26.22 0.23 -8.38
C VAL A 56 25.57 1.20 -9.37
N LEU A 57 24.95 2.29 -8.90
CA LEU A 57 24.36 3.29 -9.79
C LEU A 57 25.38 4.00 -10.68
N ALA A 58 26.58 4.26 -10.16
CA ALA A 58 27.65 4.96 -10.88
C ALA A 58 28.38 4.06 -11.90
N GLU A 59 28.78 2.85 -11.51
CA GLU A 59 29.60 1.97 -12.35
C GLU A 59 28.74 1.06 -13.23
N THR A 60 27.67 0.49 -12.66
CA THR A 60 26.80 -0.45 -13.37
C THR A 60 25.65 0.26 -14.09
N GLY A 61 24.96 1.18 -13.42
CA GLY A 61 23.81 1.91 -13.96
C GLY A 61 22.53 1.07 -14.13
N ILE A 62 21.50 1.67 -14.72
CA ILE A 62 20.18 1.08 -14.95
C ILE A 62 19.77 1.29 -16.41
N ASP A 63 19.15 0.29 -17.03
CA ASP A 63 18.59 0.46 -18.37
C ASP A 63 17.24 1.19 -18.31
N PHE A 64 17.18 2.34 -18.99
CA PHE A 64 15.94 3.07 -19.24
C PHE A 64 15.56 2.85 -20.69
N LEU A 65 14.43 2.17 -20.96
CA LEU A 65 14.01 1.83 -22.32
C LEU A 65 13.29 2.98 -23.03
N ASP A 66 12.70 3.90 -22.27
CA ASP A 66 12.03 5.09 -22.78
C ASP A 66 13.05 6.19 -23.13
N GLU A 67 12.96 6.74 -24.33
CA GLU A 67 13.87 7.78 -24.83
C GLU A 67 13.69 9.12 -24.11
N THR A 68 12.45 9.48 -23.80
CA THR A 68 12.15 10.73 -23.09
C THR A 68 12.76 10.71 -21.70
N ALA A 69 12.65 9.59 -20.99
CA ALA A 69 13.26 9.41 -19.68
C ALA A 69 14.79 9.55 -19.74
N ARG A 70 15.45 8.94 -20.73
CA ARG A 70 16.90 9.08 -20.91
C ARG A 70 17.30 10.54 -21.15
N GLN A 71 16.55 11.26 -21.97
CA GLN A 71 16.81 12.68 -22.23
C GLN A 71 16.68 13.53 -20.97
N GLN A 72 15.61 13.35 -20.19
CA GLN A 72 15.40 14.08 -18.94
C GLN A 72 16.50 13.80 -17.91
N LEU A 73 16.97 12.55 -17.84
CA LEU A 73 18.04 12.16 -16.92
C LEU A 73 19.39 12.73 -17.39
N ALA A 74 19.65 12.79 -18.70
CA ALA A 74 20.82 13.46 -19.25
C ALA A 74 20.82 14.95 -18.94
N GLU A 75 19.67 15.63 -19.10
CA GLU A 75 19.50 17.03 -18.73
C GLU A 75 19.72 17.28 -17.22
N ALA A 76 19.36 16.30 -16.39
CA ALA A 76 19.65 16.32 -14.96
C ALA A 76 21.12 16.02 -14.61
N GLY A 77 21.96 15.64 -15.58
CA GLY A 77 23.38 15.38 -15.40
C GLY A 77 23.79 13.90 -15.30
N ALA A 78 22.89 12.96 -15.59
CA ALA A 78 23.23 11.55 -15.65
C ALA A 78 24.00 11.21 -16.94
N GLU A 79 24.88 10.22 -16.87
CA GLU A 79 25.64 9.74 -18.03
C GLU A 79 24.82 8.68 -18.78
N ILE A 80 24.73 8.80 -20.11
CA ILE A 80 23.93 7.91 -20.97
C ILE A 80 24.84 7.18 -21.97
N ASP A 81 24.75 5.85 -21.98
CA ASP A 81 25.43 4.95 -22.92
C ASP A 81 24.39 3.99 -23.54
N GLY A 82 23.88 4.34 -24.73
CA GLY A 82 22.75 3.63 -25.33
C GLY A 82 21.50 3.71 -24.45
N ASN A 83 21.04 2.56 -23.95
CA ASN A 83 19.90 2.49 -23.01
C ASN A 83 20.34 2.58 -21.54
N ARG A 84 21.64 2.49 -21.26
CA ARG A 84 22.20 2.46 -19.91
C ARG A 84 22.35 3.89 -19.38
N VAL A 85 21.80 4.14 -18.20
CA VAL A 85 21.93 5.40 -17.46
C VAL A 85 22.75 5.17 -16.20
N ARG A 86 23.81 5.96 -16.00
CA ARG A 86 24.66 5.94 -14.81
C ARG A 86 24.52 7.25 -14.04
N PHE A 87 24.54 7.14 -12.72
CA PHE A 87 24.34 8.27 -11.81
C PHE A 87 25.55 8.41 -10.90
N SER A 88 26.21 9.57 -10.91
CA SER A 88 27.28 9.82 -9.95
C SER A 88 26.71 9.89 -8.51
N PRO A 89 27.49 9.52 -7.49
CA PRO A 89 27.09 9.67 -6.09
C PRO A 89 26.59 11.09 -5.77
N GLU A 90 27.29 12.10 -6.27
CA GLU A 90 26.98 13.52 -6.05
C GLU A 90 25.64 13.90 -6.67
N LEU A 91 25.35 13.43 -7.88
CA LEU A 91 24.08 13.65 -8.54
C LEU A 91 22.92 13.05 -7.74
N VAL A 92 23.06 11.79 -7.31
CA VAL A 92 22.02 11.13 -6.50
C VAL A 92 21.77 11.91 -5.21
N MET A 93 22.83 12.28 -4.49
CA MET A 93 22.70 13.03 -3.24
C MET A 93 22.10 14.42 -3.44
N GLN A 94 22.48 15.12 -4.51
CA GLN A 94 21.89 16.42 -4.87
C GLN A 94 20.38 16.27 -5.15
N LEU A 95 19.98 15.28 -5.94
CA LEU A 95 18.56 15.05 -6.26
C LEU A 95 17.74 14.69 -5.03
N MET A 96 18.30 13.93 -4.08
CA MET A 96 17.62 13.59 -2.83
C MET A 96 17.25 14.81 -1.98
N THR A 97 17.99 15.92 -2.09
CA THR A 97 17.64 17.17 -1.38
C THR A 97 16.31 17.78 -1.86
N THR A 98 15.83 17.41 -3.05
CA THR A 98 14.57 17.90 -3.60
C THR A 98 13.35 17.09 -3.13
N VAL A 99 13.59 15.94 -2.50
CA VAL A 99 12.53 15.02 -2.09
C VAL A 99 11.98 15.44 -0.73
N PRO A 100 10.67 15.66 -0.59
CA PRO A 100 10.08 15.98 0.71
C PRO A 100 10.09 14.75 1.62
N GLU A 101 10.42 14.93 2.90
CA GLU A 101 10.35 13.85 3.89
C GLU A 101 8.91 13.32 4.10
N GLN A 102 7.92 14.20 3.92
CA GLN A 102 6.51 13.89 4.10
C GLN A 102 5.64 14.66 3.12
N PHE A 103 4.58 14.03 2.63
CA PHE A 103 3.58 14.69 1.79
C PHE A 103 2.18 14.10 1.99
N THR A 104 1.16 14.81 1.53
CA THR A 104 -0.23 14.38 1.64
C THR A 104 -0.72 13.83 0.31
N LEU A 105 -1.06 12.54 0.28
CA LEU A 105 -1.84 11.95 -0.81
C LEU A 105 -3.32 12.32 -0.62
N ARG A 106 -3.85 13.14 -1.53
CA ARG A 106 -5.20 13.68 -1.41
C ARG A 106 -6.24 12.69 -1.93
N GLY A 107 -7.22 12.37 -1.09
CA GLY A 107 -8.39 11.58 -1.47
C GLY A 107 -9.47 12.44 -2.12
N ILE A 108 -10.50 11.79 -2.66
CA ILE A 108 -11.72 12.48 -3.17
C ILE A 108 -12.37 13.32 -2.07
N ARG A 109 -12.31 12.85 -0.82
CA ARG A 109 -12.80 13.57 0.35
C ARG A 109 -11.65 13.90 1.29
N PRO A 110 -11.57 15.11 1.87
CA PRO A 110 -10.44 15.52 2.72
C PRO A 110 -10.21 14.61 3.92
N GLU A 111 -11.26 14.03 4.50
CA GLU A 111 -11.18 13.06 5.60
C GLU A 111 -10.53 11.73 5.22
N ARG A 112 -10.29 11.50 3.92
CA ARG A 112 -9.58 10.34 3.37
C ARG A 112 -8.19 10.66 2.87
N ASN A 113 -7.67 11.85 3.17
CA ASN A 113 -6.28 12.17 2.87
C ASN A 113 -5.35 11.26 3.68
N LEU A 114 -4.28 10.82 3.04
CA LEU A 114 -3.24 10.01 3.67
C LEU A 114 -1.96 10.82 3.78
N GLN A 115 -1.33 10.77 4.94
CA GLN A 115 0.03 11.24 5.10
C GLN A 115 0.99 10.12 4.65
N MET A 116 1.94 10.47 3.80
CA MET A 116 3.03 9.61 3.35
C MET A 116 4.31 10.07 4.04
N GLY A 117 5.06 9.14 4.64
CA GLY A 117 6.27 9.43 5.42
C GLY A 117 6.03 9.58 6.93
N GLY A 118 7.10 9.89 7.66
CA GLY A 118 7.10 9.93 9.12
C GLY A 118 6.73 8.57 9.72
N ASN A 119 5.86 8.58 10.74
CA ASN A 119 5.34 7.36 11.36
C ASN A 119 3.94 6.96 10.83
N ALA A 120 3.48 7.58 9.73
CA ALA A 120 2.20 7.26 9.13
C ALA A 120 2.27 5.90 8.42
N ILE A 121 1.30 5.03 8.68
CA ILE A 121 1.18 3.74 7.98
C ILE A 121 0.07 3.89 6.94
N ALA A 122 0.41 3.65 5.67
CA ALA A 122 -0.55 3.57 4.58
C ALA A 122 -0.79 2.10 4.24
N VAL A 123 -2.02 1.62 4.40
CA VAL A 123 -2.43 0.27 4.01
C VAL A 123 -3.17 0.37 2.68
N THR A 124 -2.76 -0.45 1.71
CA THR A 124 -3.39 -0.53 0.39
C THR A 124 -3.85 -1.94 0.10
N SER A 125 -4.79 -2.07 -0.83
CA SER A 125 -5.17 -3.36 -1.40
C SER A 125 -4.07 -3.91 -2.31
N VAL A 126 -4.05 -5.23 -2.46
CA VAL A 126 -3.22 -5.89 -3.47
C VAL A 126 -3.62 -5.40 -4.86
N ALA A 127 -2.62 -5.09 -5.68
CA ALA A 127 -2.80 -4.70 -7.07
C ALA A 127 -2.28 -5.81 -8.00
N SER A 128 -2.92 -5.95 -9.16
CA SER A 128 -2.49 -6.82 -10.28
C SER A 128 -2.67 -8.35 -10.20
N PRO A 129 -3.38 -8.99 -9.24
CA PRO A 129 -3.59 -10.43 -9.34
C PRO A 129 -4.45 -10.77 -10.56
N PRO A 130 -4.00 -11.63 -11.49
CA PRO A 130 -4.77 -11.99 -12.68
C PRO A 130 -5.89 -12.99 -12.38
N PHE A 131 -5.90 -13.57 -11.17
CA PHE A 131 -6.89 -14.55 -10.72
C PHE A 131 -7.49 -14.15 -9.38
N VAL A 132 -8.73 -14.56 -9.16
CA VAL A 132 -9.46 -14.42 -7.89
C VAL A 132 -9.85 -15.80 -7.36
N THR A 133 -9.83 -15.95 -6.04
CA THR A 133 -10.30 -17.14 -5.32
C THR A 133 -11.10 -16.72 -4.08
N GLY A 134 -11.93 -17.62 -3.52
CA GLY A 134 -12.69 -17.40 -2.30
C GLY A 134 -14.21 -17.52 -2.48
N LEU A 135 -14.96 -17.26 -1.39
CA LEU A 135 -16.42 -17.41 -1.31
C LEU A 135 -16.94 -18.81 -1.71
N GLY A 136 -16.16 -19.86 -1.41
CA GLY A 136 -16.52 -21.24 -1.77
C GLY A 136 -16.43 -21.54 -3.26
N ARG A 137 -15.75 -20.69 -4.04
CA ARG A 137 -15.55 -20.86 -5.48
C ARG A 137 -14.07 -21.14 -5.78
N ASP A 138 -13.83 -21.90 -6.84
CA ASP A 138 -12.49 -22.17 -7.34
C ASP A 138 -11.79 -20.91 -7.87
N ARG A 139 -10.49 -21.06 -8.11
CA ARG A 139 -9.66 -20.06 -8.78
C ARG A 139 -10.21 -19.76 -10.18
N ARG A 140 -10.40 -18.49 -10.49
CA ARG A 140 -10.96 -18.00 -11.76
C ARG A 140 -10.23 -16.75 -12.23
N ASP A 141 -10.37 -16.43 -13.51
CA ASP A 141 -9.81 -15.22 -14.09
C ASP A 141 -10.41 -13.96 -13.43
N GLY A 142 -9.57 -12.93 -13.32
CA GLY A 142 -9.96 -11.62 -12.87
C GLY A 142 -11.05 -11.03 -13.76
N ASN A 143 -12.10 -10.52 -13.15
CA ASN A 143 -13.22 -9.87 -13.85
C ASN A 143 -13.67 -8.62 -13.10
N ARG A 144 -14.48 -7.81 -13.78
CA ARG A 144 -14.94 -6.51 -13.26
C ARG A 144 -15.81 -6.62 -12.01
N GLU A 145 -16.58 -7.70 -11.87
CA GLU A 145 -17.44 -7.91 -10.72
C GLU A 145 -16.60 -8.16 -9.47
N ASP A 146 -15.66 -9.10 -9.55
CA ASP A 146 -14.76 -9.41 -8.45
C ASP A 146 -13.90 -8.20 -8.08
N TYR A 147 -13.39 -7.44 -9.07
CA TYR A 147 -12.67 -6.21 -8.82
C TYR A 147 -13.49 -5.20 -8.00
N ARG A 148 -14.75 -4.95 -8.38
CA ARG A 148 -15.64 -4.06 -7.62
C ARG A 148 -15.88 -4.56 -6.20
N ASN A 149 -16.05 -5.86 -6.01
CA ASN A 149 -16.27 -6.45 -4.69
C ASN A 149 -15.03 -6.28 -3.80
N LEU A 150 -13.83 -6.50 -4.34
CA LEU A 150 -12.57 -6.26 -3.62
C LEU A 150 -12.37 -4.79 -3.25
N ILE A 151 -12.68 -3.86 -4.15
CA ILE A 151 -12.62 -2.42 -3.84
C ILE A 151 -13.61 -2.07 -2.73
N LYS A 152 -14.85 -2.57 -2.76
CA LYS A 152 -15.82 -2.37 -1.67
C LYS A 152 -15.31 -2.88 -0.33
N MET A 153 -14.60 -4.00 -0.31
CA MET A 153 -14.00 -4.53 0.93
C MET A 153 -12.87 -3.65 1.47
N SER A 154 -12.16 -2.92 0.61
CA SER A 154 -11.12 -1.97 1.02
C SER A 154 -11.67 -0.61 1.45
N GLN A 155 -12.94 -0.33 1.21
CA GLN A 155 -13.60 0.91 1.61
C GLN A 155 -14.09 0.77 3.05
N VAL A 156 -13.31 1.32 3.98
CA VAL A 156 -13.71 1.51 5.38
C VAL A 156 -14.24 2.92 5.54
#